data_AF-A0A972YKZ7-F1
#
_entry.id   AF-A0A972YKZ7-F1
#
_cell.length_a   1.000
_cell.length_b   1.000
_cell.length_c   1.000
_cell.angle_alpha   90.00
_cell.angle_beta   90.00
_cell.angle_gamma   90.00
#
_symmetry.space_group_name_H-M   'P 1'
#
loop_
_entity.id
_entity.type
_entity.pdbx_description
1 polymer ?
#
loop_
_entity_poly.entity_id
_entity_poly.type
_entity_poly.pdbx_seq_one_letter_code
_entity_poly.pdbx_strand_id
1 'polypeptide(L)' 'MSAEENEAIDRLLDADATTAKQKAALKWFAEYLEEGYILNLPPSKAIVQALETFSKRATVEAALKTRAKNLIKKYRR' A
#
# COMPACT_ATOMS: atom_id res chain seq x y z
N MET A 1 -0.45 15.30 0.81
CA MET A 1 -0.75 14.05 0.10
C MET A 1 -0.91 14.41 -1.36
N SER A 2 -0.18 13.77 -2.26
CA SER A 2 -0.31 14.04 -3.70
C SER A 2 -1.62 13.45 -4.25
N ALA A 3 -2.05 13.90 -5.43
CA ALA A 3 -3.22 13.33 -6.10
C ALA A 3 -3.01 11.84 -6.44
N GLU A 4 -1.78 11.45 -6.77
CA GLU A 4 -1.41 10.08 -7.11
C GLU A 4 -1.45 9.15 -5.89
N GLU A 5 -1.00 9.63 -4.72
CA GLU A 5 -1.10 8.88 -3.46
C GLU A 5 -2.57 8.60 -3.11
N ASN A 6 -3.45 9.60 -3.24
CA ASN A 6 -4.87 9.45 -3.02
C ASN A 6 -5.47 8.38 -3.94
N GLU A 7 -5.20 8.50 -5.24
CA GLU A 7 -5.77 7.58 -6.22
C GLU A 7 -5.30 6.13 -6.01
N ALA A 8 -4.04 5.93 -5.65
CA ALA A 8 -3.51 4.61 -5.33
C ALA A 8 -4.14 4.03 -4.04
N ILE A 9 -4.39 4.86 -3.03
CA ILE A 9 -5.06 4.48 -1.80
C ILE A 9 -6.51 4.05 -2.09
N ASP A 10 -7.23 4.85 -2.89
CA ASP A 10 -8.61 4.55 -3.27
C ASP A 10 -8.68 3.22 -4.04
N ARG A 11 -7.77 2.98 -5.00
CA ARG A 11 -7.69 1.70 -5.73
C ARG A 11 -7.38 0.50 -4.84
N LEU A 12 -6.62 0.68 -3.75
CA LEU A 12 -6.32 -0.38 -2.80
C LEU A 12 -7.50 -0.67 -1.86
N LEU A 13 -8.19 0.39 -1.46
CA LEU A 13 -9.28 0.34 -0.49
C LEU A 13 -10.66 0.19 -1.14
N ASP A 14 -10.77 0.20 -2.46
CA ASP A 14 -11.97 -0.19 -3.18
C ASP A 14 -12.41 -1.60 -2.77
N ALA A 15 -13.66 -1.71 -2.32
CA ALA A 15 -14.24 -2.95 -1.79
C ALA A 15 -14.50 -3.98 -2.90
N ASP A 16 -14.75 -3.51 -4.12
CA ASP A 16 -15.04 -4.31 -5.30
C ASP A 16 -13.80 -4.50 -6.19
N ALA A 17 -12.63 -4.03 -5.73
CA ALA A 17 -11.38 -4.20 -6.44
C ALA A 17 -11.03 -5.68 -6.61
N THR A 18 -10.80 -6.08 -7.86
CA THR A 18 -10.31 -7.41 -8.19
C THR A 18 -8.91 -7.64 -7.60
N THR A 19 -8.55 -8.91 -7.38
CA THR A 19 -7.19 -9.30 -6.95
C THR A 19 -6.10 -8.69 -7.84
N ALA A 20 -6.35 -8.56 -9.15
CA ALA A 20 -5.42 -7.94 -10.09
C ALA A 20 -5.19 -6.44 -9.80
N LYS A 21 -6.27 -5.68 -9.53
CA LYS A 21 -6.19 -4.26 -9.16
C LYS A 21 -5.46 -4.08 -7.82
N GLN A 22 -5.76 -4.92 -6.83
CA GLN A 22 -5.08 -4.89 -5.54
C GLN A 22 -3.57 -5.18 -5.67
N LYS A 23 -3.18 -6.15 -6.51
CA LYS A 23 -1.77 -6.44 -6.82
C LYS A 23 -1.07 -5.26 -7.49
N ALA A 24 -1.75 -4.60 -8.43
CA ALA A 24 -1.21 -3.42 -9.10
C ALA A 24 -0.99 -2.25 -8.12
N ALA A 25 -1.97 -1.98 -7.25
CA ALA A 25 -1.83 -0.97 -6.20
C ALA A 25 -0.67 -1.29 -5.24
N LEU A 26 -0.57 -2.54 -4.77
CA LEU A 26 0.55 -2.98 -3.91
C LEU A 26 1.92 -2.94 -4.61
N LYS A 27 1.97 -3.07 -5.94
CA LYS A 27 3.21 -2.88 -6.70
C LYS A 27 3.58 -1.40 -6.75
N TRP A 28 2.64 -0.53 -7.08
CA TRP A 28 2.85 0.92 -7.10
C TRP A 28 3.32 1.45 -5.74
N PHE A 29 2.70 1.00 -4.64
CA PHE A 29 3.17 1.38 -3.30
C PHE A 29 4.60 0.92 -2.99
N ALA A 30 5.00 -0.24 -3.50
CA ALA A 30 6.37 -0.72 -3.29
C ALA A 30 7.38 0.18 -4.02
N GLU A 31 7.08 0.58 -5.26
CA GLU A 31 7.91 1.49 -6.06
C GLU A 31 7.99 2.87 -5.39
N TYR A 32 6.84 3.45 -5.05
CA TYR A 32 6.78 4.77 -4.41
C TYR A 32 7.51 4.83 -3.05
N LEU A 33 7.31 3.82 -2.19
CA LEU A 33 7.99 3.75 -0.90
C LEU A 33 9.49 3.48 -1.04
N GLU A 34 9.91 2.71 -2.05
CA GLU A 34 11.34 2.48 -2.34
C GLU A 34 12.02 3.77 -2.81
N GLU A 35 11.39 4.51 -3.73
CA GLU A 35 11.90 5.82 -4.18
C GLU A 35 12.05 6.79 -3.01
N GLY A 36 11.01 6.91 -2.16
CA GLY A 36 11.07 7.71 -0.94
C GLY A 36 12.19 7.26 0.00
N TYR A 37 12.37 5.96 0.17
CA TYR A 37 13.43 5.39 1.01
C TYR A 37 14.84 5.71 0.48
N ILE A 38 15.07 5.59 -0.83
CA ILE A 38 16.33 5.93 -1.51
C ILE A 38 16.65 7.42 -1.34
N LEU A 39 15.64 8.28 -1.47
CA LEU A 39 15.76 9.72 -1.30
C LEU A 39 15.81 10.16 0.18
N ASN A 40 15.83 9.23 1.12
CA ASN A 40 15.81 9.47 2.57
C ASN A 40 14.64 10.36 3.02
N LEU A 41 13.49 10.25 2.33
CA LEU A 41 12.26 10.95 2.66
C LEU A 41 11.49 10.18 3.75
N PRO A 42 10.73 10.89 4.61
CA PRO A 42 9.85 10.22 5.56
C PRO A 42 8.77 9.41 4.83
N PRO A 43 8.41 8.21 5.31
CA PRO A 43 7.37 7.42 4.70
C PRO A 43 6.01 8.13 4.79
N SER A 44 5.23 8.03 3.71
CA SER A 44 3.89 8.61 3.66
C SER A 44 2.97 7.93 4.68
N LYS A 45 2.55 8.68 5.71
CA LYS A 45 1.69 8.18 6.78
C LYS A 45 0.38 7.61 6.26
N ALA A 46 -0.19 8.25 5.24
CA ALA A 46 -1.45 7.82 4.64
C ALA A 46 -1.33 6.47 3.92
N ILE A 47 -0.23 6.26 3.19
CA ILE A 47 0.05 4.97 2.54
C ILE A 47 0.23 3.87 3.59
N VAL A 48 1.00 4.14 4.65
CA VAL A 48 1.18 3.18 5.74
C VAL A 48 -0.16 2.82 6.37
N GLN A 49 -1.02 3.80 6.63
CA GLN A 49 -2.35 3.57 7.21
C GLN A 49 -3.30 2.83 6.26
N ALA A 50 -3.23 3.10 4.96
CA ALA A 50 -3.99 2.37 3.95
C ALA A 50 -3.55 0.90 3.87
N LEU A 51 -2.24 0.63 3.88
CA LEU A 51 -1.69 -0.73 3.93
C LEU A 51 -2.10 -1.45 5.22
N GLU A 52 -2.10 -0.77 6.38
CA GLU A 52 -2.55 -1.35 7.65
C GLU A 52 -4.03 -1.73 7.58
N THR A 53 -4.87 -0.83 7.05
CA THR A 53 -6.31 -1.03 6.87
C THR A 53 -6.56 -2.21 5.93
N PHE A 54 -5.89 -2.24 4.78
CA PHE A 54 -5.98 -3.34 3.81
C PHE A 54 -5.57 -4.69 4.42
N SER A 55 -4.49 -4.72 5.21
CA SER A 55 -3.99 -5.95 5.83
C SER A 55 -4.94 -6.57 6.87
N LYS A 56 -5.88 -5.79 7.40
CA LYS A 56 -6.87 -6.20 8.41
C LYS A 56 -8.20 -6.64 7.78
N ARG A 57 -8.45 -6.38 6.50
CA ARG A 57 -9.71 -6.75 5.82
C ARG A 57 -9.88 -8.27 5.81
N ALA A 58 -11.07 -8.77 6.17
CA ALA A 58 -11.32 -10.21 6.17
C ALA A 58 -11.30 -10.80 4.74
N THR A 59 -11.92 -10.10 3.79
CA THR A 59 -12.19 -10.53 2.41
C THR A 59 -10.97 -10.61 1.48
N VAL A 60 -9.83 -10.07 1.89
CA VAL A 60 -8.61 -10.05 1.07
C VAL A 60 -7.87 -11.39 1.16
N GLU A 61 -7.21 -11.82 0.08
CA GLU A 61 -6.35 -13.00 0.07
C GLU A 61 -5.17 -12.88 1.05
N ALA A 62 -4.84 -13.98 1.74
CA ALA A 62 -3.77 -13.99 2.75
C ALA A 62 -2.41 -13.53 2.20
N ALA A 63 -2.07 -13.91 0.97
CA ALA A 63 -0.82 -13.51 0.32
C ALA A 63 -0.70 -11.99 0.13
N LEU A 64 -1.81 -11.31 -0.21
CA LEU A 64 -1.84 -9.86 -0.37
C LEU A 64 -1.75 -9.14 0.97
N LYS A 65 -2.37 -9.67 2.02
CA LYS A 65 -2.20 -9.14 3.40
C LYS A 65 -0.75 -9.23 3.84
N THR A 66 -0.10 -10.37 3.62
CA THR A 66 1.31 -10.56 3.94
C THR A 66 2.19 -9.57 3.18
N ARG A 67 1.92 -9.36 1.89
CA ARG A 67 2.63 -8.35 1.09
C ARG A 67 2.48 -6.94 1.67
N ALA A 68 1.27 -6.52 2.01
CA ALA A 68 1.03 -5.21 2.64
C ALA A 68 1.78 -5.06 3.98
N LYS A 69 1.74 -6.10 4.84
CA LYS A 69 2.49 -6.13 6.11
C LYS A 69 4.00 -6.02 5.91
N ASN A 70 4.55 -6.69 4.89
CA ASN A 70 5.97 -6.62 4.57
C ASN A 70 6.39 -5.22 4.10
N LEU A 71 5.55 -4.55 3.30
CA LEU A 71 5.79 -3.15 2.90
C LEU A 71 5.83 -2.24 4.13
N ILE A 72 4.84 -2.36 5.03
CA ILE A 72 4.82 -1.59 6.28
C ILE A 72 6.11 -1.84 7.07
N LYS A 73 6.48 -3.11 7.29
CA LYS A 73 7.68 -3.44 8.08
C LYS A 73 8.96 -2.92 7.44
N LYS A 74 9.07 -2.94 6.11
CA LYS A 74 10.28 -2.51 5.40
C LYS A 74 10.46 -0.99 5.43
N TYR A 75 9.38 -0.23 5.29
CA TYR A 75 9.45 1.22 5.07
C TYR A 75 8.97 2.08 6.24
N ARG A 76 8.37 1.49 7.28
CA ARG A 76 8.07 2.17 8.54
C ARG A 76 9.37 2.31 9.34
N ARG A 77 10.10 3.38 9.04
CA ARG A 77 11.23 3.86 9.84
C ARG A 77 10.74 4.53 11.12
#